data_AF-A0A3A1TW62-F1
#
_entry.id   AF-A0A3A1TW62-F1
#
_cell.length_a   1.000
_cell.length_b   1.000
_cell.length_c   1.000
_cell.angle_alpha   90.00
_cell.angle_beta   90.00
_cell.angle_gamma   90.00
#
_symmetry.space_group_name_H-M   'P 1'
#
loop_
_entity.id
_entity.type
_entity.pdbx_description
1 polymer ?
#
loop_
_entity_poly.entity_id
_entity_poly.type
_entity_poly.pdbx_seq_one_letter_code
_entity_poly.pdbx_strand_id
1 'polypeptide(L)'
;MSTLQEVGDRDGWRCWLCDEPVDPDMSVNDPRGPSVDAVTSAKPKKGAAVPERLAHRACNTRKGAVKAVVPWPSHLFVVDPAPIVETVERLTRKGGREVVARCPSRDDADEAAAWLLDRLSRLAPDLRATTEVKPGGGQHLVTLVTR
;
A
#
# COMPACT_ATOMS: atom_id res chain seq x y z
N MET A 1 -2.11 20.61 -10.70
CA MET A 1 -1.26 20.16 -9.60
C MET A 1 -1.92 20.63 -8.34
N SER A 2 -2.20 19.70 -7.45
CA SER A 2 -2.80 20.00 -6.15
C SER A 2 -1.73 20.60 -5.24
N THR A 3 -2.13 21.47 -4.32
CA THR A 3 -1.24 21.97 -3.26
C THR A 3 -0.89 20.85 -2.29
N LEU A 4 0.24 20.99 -1.58
CA LEU A 4 0.63 20.01 -0.56
C LEU A 4 -0.46 19.83 0.51
N GLN A 5 -1.12 20.92 0.89
CA GLN A 5 -2.23 20.91 1.85
C GLN A 5 -3.40 20.05 1.34
N GLU A 6 -3.86 20.27 0.11
CA GLU A 6 -4.97 19.50 -0.47
C GLU A 6 -4.63 18.00 -0.59
N VAL A 7 -3.38 17.66 -0.91
CA VAL A 7 -2.92 16.27 -0.94
C VAL A 7 -2.87 15.69 0.48
N GLY A 8 -2.34 16.46 1.44
CA GLY A 8 -2.24 16.06 2.84
C GLY A 8 -3.59 15.78 3.47
N ASP A 9 -4.55 16.69 3.29
CA ASP A 9 -5.90 16.55 3.85
C ASP A 9 -6.65 15.35 3.25
N ARG A 10 -6.51 15.12 1.94
CA ARG A 10 -7.09 13.96 1.26
C ARG A 10 -6.51 12.64 1.74
N ASP A 11 -5.21 12.59 2.01
CA ASP A 11 -4.52 11.39 2.50
C ASP A 11 -4.47 11.28 4.02
N GLY A 12 -5.18 12.17 4.74
CA GLY A 12 -5.26 12.17 6.20
C GLY A 12 -3.90 12.36 6.88
N TRP A 13 -3.00 13.11 6.25
CA TRP A 13 -1.63 13.35 6.71
C TRP A 13 -0.86 12.06 7.01
N ARG A 14 -1.08 11.02 6.19
CA ARG A 14 -0.38 9.74 6.27
C ARG A 14 0.37 9.46 4.99
N CYS A 15 1.61 9.00 5.14
CA CYS A 15 2.44 8.63 4.00
C CYS A 15 1.85 7.40 3.30
N TRP A 16 1.55 7.52 2.01
CA TRP A 16 0.93 6.44 1.25
C TRP A 16 1.82 5.19 1.14
N LEU A 17 3.14 5.33 1.33
CA LEU A 17 4.12 4.23 1.26
C LEU A 17 4.27 3.48 2.59
N CYS A 18 4.68 4.15 3.66
CA CYS A 18 4.95 3.52 4.95
C CYS A 18 3.76 3.52 5.91
N ASP A 19 2.69 4.25 5.62
CA ASP A 19 1.54 4.47 6.52
C ASP A 19 1.88 5.21 7.83
N GLU A 20 3.03 5.86 7.94
CA GLU A 20 3.32 6.66 9.12
C GLU A 20 2.74 8.08 8.97
N PRO A 21 2.37 8.74 10.09
CA PRO A 21 1.99 10.15 10.08
C PRO A 21 3.07 11.03 9.44
N VAL A 22 2.64 12.04 8.70
CA VAL A 22 3.46 13.08 8.11
C VAL A 22 3.14 14.38 8.84
N ASP A 23 4.16 15.03 9.37
CA ASP A 23 4.01 16.32 10.03
C ASP A 23 3.90 17.45 8.97
N PRO A 24 2.79 18.21 8.92
CA PRO A 24 2.61 19.31 7.98
C PRO A 24 3.60 20.46 8.16
N ASP A 25 4.07 20.67 9.38
CA ASP A 25 4.92 21.81 9.76
C ASP A 25 6.41 21.46 9.66
N MET A 26 6.73 20.18 9.45
CA MET A 26 8.10 19.73 9.27
C MET A 26 8.69 20.26 7.95
N SER A 27 9.95 20.65 7.99
CA SER A 27 10.68 21.14 6.82
C SER A 27 10.60 20.14 5.65
N VAL A 28 10.26 20.62 4.46
CA VAL A 28 10.26 19.81 3.22
C VAL A 28 11.64 19.25 2.83
N ASN A 29 12.70 19.78 3.43
CA ASN A 29 14.06 19.29 3.29
C ASN A 29 14.41 18.17 4.28
N ASP A 30 13.59 17.97 5.31
CA ASP A 30 13.75 16.88 6.26
C ASP A 30 13.36 15.54 5.60
N PRO A 31 14.09 14.44 5.83
CA PRO A 31 13.69 13.10 5.40
C PRO A 31 12.25 12.70 5.76
N ARG A 32 11.76 13.13 6.93
CA ARG A 32 10.37 12.93 7.41
C ARG A 32 9.45 14.11 7.07
N GLY A 33 9.94 15.10 6.33
CA GLY A 33 9.14 16.19 5.82
C GLY A 33 8.11 15.75 4.79
N PRO A 34 7.06 16.55 4.58
CA PRO A 34 5.99 16.26 3.64
C PRO A 34 6.45 16.44 2.18
N SER A 35 5.95 15.60 1.27
CA SER A 35 6.17 15.74 -0.17
C SER A 35 5.00 15.17 -0.97
N VAL A 36 4.77 15.72 -2.17
CA VAL A 36 3.79 15.20 -3.13
C VAL A 36 4.48 14.19 -4.05
N ASP A 37 3.96 12.97 -4.11
CA ASP A 37 4.40 11.90 -5.00
C ASP A 37 3.37 11.68 -6.11
N ALA A 38 3.83 11.69 -7.36
CA ALA A 38 3.03 11.26 -8.50
C ALA A 38 3.06 9.73 -8.57
N VAL A 39 1.94 9.08 -8.22
CA VAL A 39 1.82 7.61 -8.20
C VAL A 39 1.83 7.06 -9.61
N THR A 40 3.04 6.79 -10.11
CA THR A 40 3.27 6.06 -11.35
C THR A 40 3.71 4.65 -11.01
N SER A 41 2.87 3.67 -11.35
CA SER A 41 3.21 2.26 -11.28
C SER A 41 3.58 1.66 -12.64
N ALA A 42 3.21 2.36 -13.70
CA ALA A 42 3.58 2.10 -15.08
C ALA A 42 3.84 3.43 -15.79
N LYS A 43 4.51 3.38 -16.96
CA LYS A 43 4.65 4.55 -17.84
C LYS A 43 3.24 5.10 -18.14
N PRO A 44 2.90 6.33 -17.73
CA PRO A 44 1.59 6.88 -17.99
C PRO A 44 1.36 6.97 -19.50
N LYS A 45 0.16 6.64 -19.95
CA LYS A 45 -0.26 7.00 -21.31
C LYS A 45 -0.18 8.52 -21.43
N LYS A 46 0.35 9.01 -22.56
CA LYS A 46 0.54 10.45 -22.81
C LYS A 46 -0.81 11.17 -22.60
N GLY A 47 -0.88 12.07 -21.61
CA GLY A 47 -2.09 12.84 -21.27
C GLY A 47 -2.97 12.29 -20.14
N ALA A 48 -2.64 11.14 -19.53
CA ALA A 48 -3.36 10.67 -18.35
C ALA A 48 -2.93 11.44 -17.09
N ALA A 49 -3.90 11.93 -16.31
CA ALA A 49 -3.65 12.49 -15.00
C ALA A 49 -3.10 11.40 -14.07
N VAL A 50 -1.92 11.65 -13.48
CA VAL A 50 -1.33 10.75 -12.50
C VAL A 50 -1.84 11.17 -11.12
N PRO A 51 -2.38 10.24 -10.30
CA PRO A 51 -2.80 10.57 -8.94
C PRO A 51 -1.62 11.08 -8.11
N GLU A 52 -1.78 12.26 -7.52
CA GLU A 52 -0.85 12.83 -6.55
C GLU A 52 -1.21 12.29 -5.15
N ARG A 53 -0.22 11.78 -4.40
CA ARG A 53 -0.37 11.24 -3.03
C ARG A 53 0.69 11.80 -2.08
N LEU A 54 0.40 11.86 -0.79
CA LEU A 54 1.31 12.34 0.24
C LEU A 54 2.36 11.28 0.59
N ALA A 55 3.63 11.64 0.56
CA ALA A 55 4.71 10.78 1.04
C ALA A 55 5.74 11.58 1.84
N HIS A 56 6.43 10.93 2.78
CA HIS A 56 7.65 11.50 3.34
C HIS A 56 8.68 11.75 2.24
N ARG A 57 9.45 12.82 2.36
CA ARG A 57 10.51 13.17 1.40
C ARG A 57 11.43 11.99 1.12
N ALA A 58 11.88 11.27 2.15
CA ALA A 58 12.75 10.11 2.00
C ALA A 58 12.07 8.91 1.32
N CYS A 59 10.77 8.68 1.59
CA CYS A 59 10.00 7.63 0.94
C CYS A 59 9.83 7.91 -0.56
N ASN A 60 9.54 9.17 -0.91
CA ASN A 60 9.39 9.63 -2.30
C ASN A 60 10.73 9.61 -3.07
N THR A 61 11.83 10.07 -2.45
CA THR A 61 13.16 10.19 -3.12
C THR A 61 13.76 8.85 -3.56
N ARG A 62 13.33 7.73 -2.96
CA ARG A 62 13.80 6.39 -3.36
C ARG A 62 13.19 5.90 -4.67
N LYS A 63 12.21 6.63 -5.23
CA LYS A 63 11.47 6.28 -6.43
C LYS A 63 12.21 6.76 -7.68
N GLY A 64 12.56 5.80 -8.53
CA GLY A 64 13.39 6.01 -9.74
C GLY A 64 14.44 4.91 -9.90
N ALA A 65 14.98 4.41 -8.78
CA ALA A 65 15.87 3.24 -8.73
C ALA A 65 15.19 1.99 -8.15
N VAL A 66 14.14 2.16 -7.34
CA VAL A 66 13.45 1.06 -6.65
C VAL A 66 11.94 1.22 -6.82
N LYS A 67 11.25 0.07 -7.01
CA LYS A 67 9.79 0.01 -7.10
C LYS A 67 9.16 0.47 -5.79
N ALA A 68 8.00 1.12 -5.85
CA ALA A 68 7.25 1.48 -4.65
C ALA A 68 6.86 0.21 -3.88
N VAL A 69 7.20 0.17 -2.59
CA VAL A 69 6.90 -0.96 -1.70
C VAL A 69 6.12 -0.43 -0.51
N VAL A 70 4.99 -1.08 -0.24
CA VAL A 70 4.32 -1.00 1.06
C VAL A 70 4.84 -2.20 1.87
N PRO A 71 5.63 -1.97 2.93
CA PRO A 71 6.21 -3.06 3.70
C PRO A 71 5.15 -3.75 4.54
N TRP A 72 5.29 -5.07 4.70
CA TRP A 72 4.59 -5.80 5.74
C TRP A 72 5.23 -5.47 7.10
N PRO A 73 4.43 -5.21 8.15
CA PRO A 73 4.95 -4.98 9.49
C PRO A 73 5.79 -6.16 9.97
N SER A 74 6.91 -5.85 10.64
CA SER A 74 7.86 -6.87 11.11
C SER A 74 7.31 -7.78 12.22
N HIS A 75 6.21 -7.40 12.86
CA HIS A 75 5.56 -8.23 13.88
C HIS A 75 4.65 -9.31 13.26
N LEU A 76 4.25 -9.17 12.00
CA LEU A 76 3.40 -10.16 11.34
C LEU A 76 4.25 -11.32 10.84
N PHE A 77 3.87 -12.55 11.20
CA PHE A 77 4.53 -13.75 10.69
C PHE A 77 3.99 -14.13 9.31
N VAL A 78 4.51 -13.45 8.28
CA VAL A 78 4.21 -13.74 6.87
C VAL A 78 5.38 -14.39 6.15
N VAL A 79 5.08 -15.47 5.42
CA VAL A 79 6.00 -16.21 4.56
C VAL A 79 5.66 -15.91 3.11
N ASP A 80 6.71 -15.60 2.33
CA ASP A 80 6.63 -15.23 0.91
C ASP A 80 5.58 -14.15 0.62
N PRO A 81 5.71 -12.95 1.24
CA PRO A 81 4.75 -11.87 1.06
C PRO A 81 4.75 -11.36 -0.39
N ALA A 82 3.56 -11.26 -0.97
CA ALA A 82 3.37 -10.64 -2.27
C ALA A 82 3.61 -9.12 -2.20
N PRO A 83 4.10 -8.50 -3.29
CA PRO A 83 4.21 -7.05 -3.38
C PRO A 83 2.82 -6.41 -3.39
N ILE A 84 2.47 -5.70 -2.31
CA ILE A 84 1.13 -5.14 -2.07
C ILE A 84 0.72 -4.18 -3.20
N VAL A 85 1.58 -3.24 -3.56
CA VAL A 85 1.30 -2.22 -4.59
C VAL A 85 0.91 -2.85 -5.92
N GLU A 86 1.66 -3.86 -6.36
CA GLU A 86 1.39 -4.56 -7.63
C GLU A 86 0.11 -5.39 -7.58
N THR A 87 -0.12 -6.03 -6.44
CA THR A 87 -1.32 -6.83 -6.20
C THR A 87 -2.56 -5.95 -6.30
N VAL A 88 -2.54 -4.79 -5.64
CA VAL A 88 -3.60 -3.78 -5.71
C VAL A 88 -3.83 -3.30 -7.15
N GLU A 89 -2.78 -3.00 -7.90
CA GLU A 89 -2.91 -2.58 -9.30
C GLU A 89 -3.54 -3.65 -10.20
N ARG A 90 -3.10 -4.91 -10.04
CA ARG A 90 -3.67 -6.03 -10.81
C ARG A 90 -5.13 -6.24 -10.47
N LEU A 91 -5.47 -6.28 -9.18
CA LEU A 91 -6.84 -6.46 -8.70
C LEU A 91 -7.74 -5.27 -9.06
N THR A 92 -7.22 -4.04 -9.05
CA THR A 92 -7.98 -2.84 -9.49
C THR A 92 -8.31 -2.91 -10.97
N ARG A 93 -7.38 -3.42 -11.80
CA ARG A 93 -7.56 -3.48 -13.25
C ARG A 93 -8.44 -4.66 -13.70
N LYS A 94 -8.31 -5.82 -13.07
CA LYS A 94 -8.92 -7.08 -13.56
C LYS A 94 -9.91 -7.72 -12.60
N GLY A 95 -9.99 -7.25 -11.36
CA GLY A 95 -10.69 -7.96 -10.30
C GLY A 95 -10.05 -9.33 -9.98
N GLY A 96 -10.78 -10.16 -9.24
CA GLY A 96 -10.45 -11.58 -9.05
C GLY A 96 -9.84 -11.88 -7.68
N ARG A 97 -8.87 -12.80 -7.67
CA ARG A 97 -8.34 -13.40 -6.46
C ARG A 97 -6.83 -13.61 -6.55
N GLU A 98 -6.09 -13.16 -5.53
CA GLU A 98 -4.64 -13.33 -5.44
C GLU A 98 -4.22 -13.78 -4.04
N VAL A 99 -3.39 -14.83 -3.96
CA VAL A 99 -2.74 -15.25 -2.70
C VAL A 99 -1.63 -14.24 -2.41
N VAL A 100 -1.63 -13.66 -1.21
CA VAL A 100 -0.76 -12.54 -0.86
C VAL A 100 0.24 -12.85 0.25
N ALA A 101 -0.01 -13.87 1.05
CA ALA A 101 0.91 -14.34 2.07
C ALA A 101 0.59 -15.77 2.48
N ARG A 102 1.57 -16.43 3.11
CA ARG A 102 1.39 -17.69 3.83
C ARG A 102 1.73 -17.47 5.29
N CYS A 103 1.00 -18.08 6.20
CA CYS A 103 1.21 -17.93 7.64
C CYS A 103 1.29 -19.32 8.30
N PRO A 104 2.14 -19.52 9.32
CA PRO A 104 2.28 -20.81 10.00
C PRO A 104 1.00 -21.21 10.73
N SER A 105 0.42 -20.31 11.51
CA SER A 105 -0.80 -20.56 12.27
C SER A 105 -2.02 -19.85 11.66
N ARG A 106 -3.20 -20.21 12.17
CA ARG A 106 -4.45 -19.54 11.80
C ARG A 106 -4.48 -18.11 12.35
N ASP A 107 -3.98 -17.92 13.57
CA ASP A 107 -3.99 -16.62 14.25
C ASP A 107 -3.08 -15.63 13.50
N ASP A 108 -1.88 -16.06 13.10
CA ASP A 108 -0.98 -15.24 12.25
C ASP A 108 -1.66 -14.83 10.93
N ALA A 109 -2.42 -15.75 10.32
CA ALA A 109 -3.14 -15.49 9.07
C ALA A 109 -4.27 -14.49 9.25
N ASP A 110 -5.04 -14.62 10.33
CA ASP A 110 -6.15 -13.73 10.64
C ASP A 110 -5.64 -12.32 11.01
N GLU A 111 -4.54 -12.21 11.76
CA GLU A 111 -3.87 -10.93 12.06
C GLU A 111 -3.34 -10.25 10.79
N ALA A 112 -2.63 -11.01 9.94
CA ALA A 112 -2.11 -10.50 8.68
C ALA A 112 -3.23 -10.07 7.72
N ALA A 113 -4.34 -10.82 7.67
CA ALA A 113 -5.52 -10.49 6.88
C ALA A 113 -6.20 -9.21 7.36
N ALA A 114 -6.39 -9.06 8.67
CA ALA A 114 -6.98 -7.87 9.27
C ALA A 114 -6.11 -6.63 9.02
N TRP A 115 -4.81 -6.72 9.26
CA TRP A 115 -3.86 -5.63 8.96
C TRP A 115 -3.91 -5.25 7.48
N LEU A 116 -3.92 -6.24 6.58
CA LEU A 116 -3.91 -5.97 5.15
C LEU A 116 -5.18 -5.23 4.71
N LEU A 117 -6.36 -5.64 5.17
CA LEU A 117 -7.61 -4.94 4.84
C LEU A 117 -7.61 -3.50 5.37
N ASP A 118 -7.16 -3.30 6.61
CA ASP A 118 -7.01 -1.97 7.19
C ASP A 118 -6.05 -1.11 6.35
N ARG A 119 -4.89 -1.65 5.97
CA ARG A 119 -3.92 -0.97 5.11
C ARG A 119 -4.49 -0.62 3.73
N LEU A 120 -5.22 -1.55 3.12
CA LEU A 120 -5.83 -1.35 1.80
C LEU A 120 -6.94 -0.31 1.81
N SER A 121 -7.69 -0.19 2.91
CA SER A 121 -8.73 0.84 3.05
C SER A 121 -8.18 2.27 2.86
N ARG A 122 -6.90 2.50 3.20
CA ARG A 122 -6.20 3.79 2.99
C ARG A 122 -5.40 3.83 1.69
N LEU A 123 -4.80 2.72 1.30
CA LEU A 123 -3.95 2.66 0.11
C LEU A 123 -4.79 2.79 -1.18
N ALA A 124 -5.91 2.07 -1.24
CA ALA A 124 -6.81 1.97 -2.39
C ALA A 124 -8.28 1.91 -1.92
N PRO A 125 -8.83 3.03 -1.39
CA PRO A 125 -10.17 3.08 -0.82
C PRO A 125 -11.28 2.66 -1.79
N ASP A 126 -11.06 2.86 -3.10
CA ASP A 126 -12.02 2.49 -4.15
C ASP A 126 -12.00 0.98 -4.48
N LEU A 127 -10.96 0.25 -4.02
CA LEU A 127 -10.85 -1.19 -4.24
C LEU A 127 -11.70 -1.94 -3.21
N ARG A 128 -12.81 -2.52 -3.66
CA ARG A 128 -13.67 -3.38 -2.83
C ARG A 128 -13.03 -4.75 -2.60
N ALA A 129 -12.04 -4.81 -1.71
CA ALA A 129 -11.32 -6.03 -1.36
C ALA A 129 -11.84 -6.65 -0.06
N THR A 130 -11.81 -7.99 -0.01
CA THR A 130 -11.98 -8.81 1.20
C THR A 130 -10.84 -9.82 1.28
N THR A 131 -10.58 -10.35 2.47
CA THR A 131 -9.60 -11.43 2.66
C THR A 131 -10.29 -12.78 2.91
N GLU A 132 -9.69 -13.85 2.41
CA GLU A 132 -10.02 -15.22 2.76
C GLU A 132 -8.77 -15.90 3.35
N VAL A 133 -8.96 -16.62 4.45
CA VAL A 133 -7.92 -17.48 5.04
C VAL A 133 -8.29 -18.94 4.82
N LYS A 134 -7.42 -19.69 4.16
CA LYS A 134 -7.64 -21.12 3.87
C LYS A 134 -6.46 -21.98 4.30
N PRO A 135 -6.68 -23.13 4.95
CA PRO A 135 -5.61 -24.07 5.24
C PRO A 135 -5.10 -24.72 3.95
N GLY A 136 -3.80 -24.99 3.88
CA GLY A 136 -3.16 -25.68 2.75
C GLY A 136 -1.72 -26.08 3.07
N GLY A 137 -1.37 -27.36 2.88
CA GLY A 137 0.01 -27.84 3.01
C GLY A 137 0.64 -27.64 4.40
N GLY A 138 -0.15 -27.67 5.48
CA GLY A 138 0.33 -27.42 6.85
C GLY A 138 0.47 -25.93 7.21
N GLN A 139 0.01 -25.02 6.35
CA GLN A 139 0.03 -23.57 6.56
C GLN A 139 -1.36 -22.97 6.27
N HIS A 140 -1.47 -21.66 6.44
CA HIS A 140 -2.66 -20.88 6.14
C HIS A 140 -2.36 -19.85 5.04
N LEU A 141 -3.12 -19.90 3.95
CA LEU A 141 -3.00 -18.97 2.82
C LEU A 141 -3.90 -17.76 3.07
N VAL A 142 -3.32 -16.56 3.06
CA VAL A 142 -4.06 -15.30 3.05
C VAL A 142 -4.28 -14.89 1.61
N THR A 143 -5.55 -14.70 1.23
CA THR A 143 -5.94 -14.41 -0.14
C THR A 143 -6.75 -13.13 -0.19
N LEU A 144 -6.38 -12.19 -1.06
CA LEU A 144 -7.24 -11.05 -1.41
C LEU A 144 -8.23 -11.45 -2.50
N VAL A 145 -9.47 -11.01 -2.33
CA VAL A 145 -10.57 -11.21 -3.27
C VAL A 145 -11.23 -9.86 -3.52
N THR A 146 -11.46 -9.53 -4.79
CA THR A 146 -12.25 -8.37 -5.19
C THR A 146 -13.51 -8.84 -5.92
N ARG A 147 -14.63 -8.16 -5.65
CA ARG A 147 -15.94 -8.42 -6.26
C ARG A 147 -16.30 -7.31 -7.24
#